data_AF-A0A1Y6HTD0-F1
#
_entry.id   AF-A0A1Y6HTD0-F1
#
_cell.length_a   1.000
_cell.length_b   1.000
_cell.length_c   1.000
_cell.angle_alpha   90.00
_cell.angle_beta   90.00
_cell.angle_gamma   90.00
#
_symmetry.space_group_name_H-M   'P 1'
#
loop_
_entity.id
_entity.type
_entity.pdbx_description
1 polymer ?
#
loop_
_entity_poly.entity_id
_entity_poly.type
_entity_poly.pdbx_seq_one_letter_code
_entity_poly.pdbx_strand_id
1 'polypeptide(L)'
;MITRRHFLGAGLGAAAVGPWLGAGATTPIPGRQLLTATDVHVSDYPTVEAVRWFGKQLEARTNGRLTLRQYHSGQLGRESEAIDMARFGAIDITRVYSGALNNAFSLTQALCLPYVFDSVSHLRRAIDGHVGDSVLRSFEQRDLVGLAIYDSGARCFYNTKHPLHRPEDLNGLKLRVASSDIFLKLMRMLGANPTPMSLGETFSAMETHMIDGAENNMRSFQSSRHFEAAHYWSQSEHSYAPDVLVMSRKSFQYLRPADRALVVELARASVPVMRDLWDDSEVIARKQVIDYGVKLNQVDMPAFRAAAAPLLAEYRKQPQIEALYRVSDIAVGVASIALLGLVVVQGWQVMTRYVLNDSPSWTEPVTLLLLSTALSLGAAAGVHTNRHFGFYLLSEHVPPLVRTVFDLIRPLMIMAIGAVLAWWSAALLLDGLDIKMAGAQMPQSINYLPLSIGGALMVVFALHKLWRVLRPIHTAGVR
;
A
#
# COMPACT_ATOMS: atom_id res chain seq x y z
N MET A 1 -58.66 7.70 33.70
CA MET A 1 -59.66 6.76 33.16
C MET A 1 -60.47 7.50 32.09
N ILE A 2 -60.46 7.00 30.86
CA ILE A 2 -61.59 6.80 29.94
C ILE A 2 -60.97 6.23 28.65
N THR A 3 -61.57 5.15 28.21
CA THR A 3 -61.00 4.04 27.46
C THR A 3 -61.37 4.05 25.97
N ARG A 4 -60.54 3.35 25.18
CA ARG A 4 -60.86 2.80 23.85
C ARG A 4 -62.18 2.01 23.89
N ARG A 5 -63.19 2.49 23.15
CA ARG A 5 -64.29 1.77 22.48
C ARG A 5 -65.41 2.79 22.22
N HIS A 6 -66.15 2.58 21.13
CA HIS A 6 -67.13 3.48 20.48
C HIS A 6 -66.46 4.34 19.38
N PHE A 7 -66.73 4.17 18.08
CA PHE A 7 -67.79 3.42 17.42
C PHE A 7 -67.34 3.20 15.96
N LEU A 8 -67.09 1.95 15.58
CA LEU A 8 -67.12 1.50 14.19
C LEU A 8 -68.60 1.36 13.80
N GLY A 9 -68.99 1.91 12.66
CA GLY A 9 -70.21 1.48 11.96
C GLY A 9 -71.12 2.61 11.50
N ALA A 10 -70.84 3.18 10.33
CA ALA A 10 -71.86 3.55 9.35
C ALA A 10 -71.19 3.97 8.04
N GLY A 11 -71.58 3.35 6.92
CA GLY A 11 -71.47 3.97 5.59
C GLY A 11 -70.56 3.29 4.57
N LEU A 12 -70.98 2.12 4.06
CA LEU A 12 -70.69 1.71 2.68
C LEU A 12 -71.64 2.50 1.76
N GLY A 13 -71.11 3.21 0.75
CA GLY A 13 -71.92 3.86 -0.30
C GLY A 13 -71.13 4.89 -1.11
N ALA A 14 -70.72 4.50 -2.31
CA ALA A 14 -69.82 5.21 -3.22
C ALA A 14 -70.41 6.47 -3.88
N ALA A 15 -69.55 7.46 -4.21
CA ALA A 15 -69.49 8.08 -5.54
C ALA A 15 -68.27 9.03 -5.69
N ALA A 16 -67.52 8.77 -6.75
CA ALA A 16 -66.37 9.46 -7.34
C ALA A 16 -66.31 11.01 -7.25
N VAL A 17 -65.15 11.52 -6.78
CA VAL A 17 -64.47 12.70 -7.33
C VAL A 17 -62.96 12.41 -7.29
N GLY A 18 -62.30 12.46 -8.45
CA GLY A 18 -60.93 11.97 -8.65
C GLY A 18 -59.84 12.85 -8.02
N PRO A 19 -58.66 12.27 -7.69
CA PRO A 19 -57.52 13.01 -7.17
C PRO A 19 -56.63 13.49 -8.33
N TRP A 20 -56.40 14.79 -8.41
CA TRP A 20 -55.32 15.38 -9.23
C TRP A 20 -54.43 16.24 -8.32
N LEU A 21 -53.11 16.00 -8.46
CA LEU A 21 -51.96 16.79 -7.95
C LEU A 21 -51.59 16.51 -6.48
N GLY A 22 -50.39 16.03 -6.11
CA GLY A 22 -49.18 15.77 -6.86
C GLY A 22 -48.21 14.95 -5.99
N ALA A 23 -48.44 13.65 -5.90
CA ALA A 23 -47.38 12.72 -5.54
C ALA A 23 -46.58 12.46 -6.81
N GLY A 24 -45.31 12.87 -6.84
CA GLY A 24 -44.38 12.54 -7.91
C GLY A 24 -44.27 11.01 -8.02
N ALA A 25 -45.12 10.43 -8.85
CA ALA A 25 -45.03 9.03 -9.24
C ALA A 25 -43.75 8.88 -10.05
N THR A 26 -42.67 8.47 -9.38
CA THR A 26 -41.48 7.95 -10.07
C THR A 26 -41.95 6.75 -10.87
N THR A 27 -42.07 6.94 -12.18
CA THR A 27 -42.32 5.87 -13.15
C THR A 27 -41.30 4.76 -12.89
N PRO A 28 -41.71 3.50 -12.68
CA PRO A 28 -40.76 2.40 -12.51
C PRO A 28 -39.85 2.35 -13.74
N ILE A 29 -38.55 2.64 -13.55
CA ILE A 29 -37.57 2.56 -14.64
C ILE A 29 -37.38 1.07 -14.98
N PRO A 30 -37.75 0.61 -16.19
CA PRO A 30 -37.58 -0.79 -16.57
C PRO A 30 -36.10 -1.18 -16.48
N GLY A 31 -35.80 -2.29 -15.80
CA GLY A 31 -34.43 -2.76 -15.61
C GLY A 31 -33.62 -2.00 -14.55
N ARG A 32 -34.27 -1.31 -13.61
CA ARG A 32 -33.59 -0.73 -12.44
C ARG A 32 -32.97 -1.82 -11.57
N GLN A 33 -31.65 -1.83 -11.48
CA GLN A 33 -30.88 -2.75 -10.65
C GLN A 33 -30.32 -1.98 -9.45
N LEU A 34 -30.54 -2.54 -8.25
CA LEU A 34 -29.98 -2.06 -7.01
C LEU A 34 -28.70 -2.84 -6.71
N LEU A 35 -27.59 -2.15 -6.55
CA LEU A 35 -26.35 -2.68 -6.03
C LEU A 35 -26.26 -2.38 -4.54
N THR A 36 -25.79 -3.34 -3.77
CA THR A 36 -25.55 -3.24 -2.33
C THR A 36 -24.06 -3.06 -2.07
N ALA A 37 -23.70 -2.10 -1.22
CA ALA A 37 -22.32 -1.88 -0.79
C ALA A 37 -22.23 -1.96 0.73
N THR A 38 -21.14 -2.50 1.27
CA THR A 38 -20.91 -2.52 2.72
C THR A 38 -19.57 -1.92 3.13
N ASP A 39 -19.54 -1.33 4.33
CA ASP A 39 -18.38 -0.68 4.92
C ASP A 39 -18.48 -0.75 6.46
N VAL A 40 -17.38 -1.06 7.16
CA VAL A 40 -17.38 -1.15 8.63
C VAL A 40 -17.34 0.20 9.35
N HIS A 41 -17.00 1.29 8.65
CA HIS A 41 -16.89 2.62 9.24
C HIS A 41 -18.23 3.36 9.26
N VAL A 42 -18.29 4.41 10.09
CA VAL A 42 -19.44 5.29 10.27
C VAL A 42 -19.84 6.04 8.98
N SER A 43 -21.05 6.59 8.94
CA SER A 43 -21.65 7.14 7.73
C SER A 43 -20.89 8.28 7.07
N ASP A 44 -20.14 9.07 7.85
CA ASP A 44 -19.36 10.23 7.44
C ASP A 44 -17.87 9.91 7.21
N TYR A 45 -17.51 8.62 7.22
CA TYR A 45 -16.14 8.20 7.00
C TYR A 45 -15.72 8.36 5.53
N PRO A 46 -14.47 8.74 5.22
CA PRO A 46 -14.04 9.03 3.84
C PRO A 46 -14.35 7.93 2.82
N THR A 47 -14.13 6.65 3.17
CA THR A 47 -14.44 5.51 2.28
C THR A 47 -15.94 5.37 2.02
N VAL A 48 -16.77 5.68 3.03
CA VAL A 48 -18.23 5.63 2.91
C VAL A 48 -18.70 6.74 1.97
N GLU A 49 -18.23 7.96 2.17
CA GLU A 49 -18.55 9.11 1.31
C GLU A 49 -18.08 8.90 -0.13
N ALA A 50 -16.89 8.32 -0.35
CA ALA A 50 -16.38 8.03 -1.69
C ALA A 50 -17.24 6.99 -2.44
N VAL A 51 -17.69 5.94 -1.75
CA VAL A 51 -18.61 4.93 -2.33
C VAL A 51 -20.00 5.51 -2.55
N ARG A 52 -20.47 6.42 -1.69
CA ARG A 52 -21.72 7.16 -1.90
C ARG A 52 -21.63 8.08 -3.12
N TRP A 53 -20.51 8.78 -3.29
CA TRP A 53 -20.23 9.57 -4.48
C TRP A 53 -20.24 8.68 -5.73
N PHE A 54 -19.56 7.54 -5.70
CA PHE A 54 -19.57 6.54 -6.77
C PHE A 54 -21.01 6.11 -7.13
N GLY A 55 -21.83 5.80 -6.12
CA GLY A 55 -23.23 5.44 -6.30
C GLY A 55 -24.06 6.54 -6.98
N LYS A 56 -23.89 7.80 -6.57
CA LYS A 56 -24.57 8.96 -7.17
C LYS A 56 -24.15 9.17 -8.63
N GLN A 57 -22.86 9.04 -8.93
CA GLN A 57 -22.36 9.16 -10.31
C GLN A 57 -22.88 8.02 -11.19
N LEU A 58 -22.96 6.80 -10.65
CA LEU A 58 -23.49 5.64 -11.35
C LEU A 58 -24.97 5.83 -11.68
N GLU A 59 -25.76 6.34 -10.73
CA GLU A 59 -27.17 6.65 -10.92
C GLU A 59 -27.37 7.72 -12.00
N ALA A 60 -26.63 8.84 -11.91
CA ALA A 60 -26.71 9.93 -12.87
C ALA A 60 -26.33 9.47 -14.29
N ARG A 61 -25.22 8.75 -14.45
CA ARG A 61 -24.70 8.31 -15.76
C ARG A 61 -25.49 7.17 -16.39
N THR A 62 -26.33 6.50 -15.61
CA THR A 62 -27.22 5.43 -16.09
C THR A 62 -28.68 5.83 -16.16
N ASN A 63 -29.00 7.11 -15.94
CA ASN A 63 -30.37 7.64 -15.87
C ASN A 63 -31.25 6.85 -14.88
N GLY A 64 -30.74 6.57 -13.68
CA GLY A 64 -31.48 5.88 -12.62
C GLY A 64 -31.55 4.36 -12.76
N ARG A 65 -30.97 3.78 -13.81
CA ARG A 65 -31.04 2.33 -14.05
C ARG A 65 -30.15 1.53 -13.11
N LEU A 66 -28.98 2.04 -12.74
CA LEU A 66 -28.15 1.44 -11.68
C LEU A 66 -28.18 2.36 -10.46
N THR A 67 -28.51 1.81 -9.32
CA THR A 67 -28.54 2.54 -8.04
C THR A 67 -27.71 1.80 -7.01
N LEU A 68 -27.20 2.50 -6.00
CA LEU A 68 -26.37 1.92 -4.95
C LEU A 68 -26.98 2.21 -3.58
N ARG A 69 -27.21 1.15 -2.80
CA ARG A 69 -27.55 1.24 -1.37
C ARG A 69 -26.35 0.80 -0.56
N GLN A 70 -25.88 1.70 0.29
CA GLN A 70 -24.73 1.46 1.15
C GLN A 70 -25.16 1.16 2.59
N TYR A 71 -24.62 0.08 3.15
CA TYR A 71 -24.70 -0.30 4.55
C TYR A 71 -23.37 0.05 5.21
N HIS A 72 -23.38 0.96 6.18
CA HIS A 72 -22.18 1.42 6.89
C HIS A 72 -22.20 0.88 8.33
N SER A 73 -21.21 1.26 9.14
CA SER A 73 -21.11 0.94 10.57
C SER A 73 -21.13 -0.56 10.88
N GLY A 74 -20.68 -1.40 9.94
CA GLY A 74 -20.64 -2.85 10.15
C GLY A 74 -22.01 -3.51 10.28
N GLN A 75 -23.08 -2.89 9.74
CA GLN A 75 -24.46 -3.42 9.78
C GLN A 75 -24.59 -4.85 9.25
N LEU A 76 -23.70 -5.26 8.34
CA LEU A 76 -23.71 -6.59 7.73
C LEU A 76 -22.57 -7.51 8.26
N GLY A 77 -21.99 -7.18 9.41
CA GLY A 77 -20.94 -7.99 10.04
C GLY A 77 -19.52 -7.45 9.81
N ARG A 78 -18.53 -8.29 10.12
CA ARG A 78 -17.10 -7.94 10.02
C ARG A 78 -16.58 -8.08 8.59
N GLU A 79 -15.43 -7.46 8.32
CA GLU A 79 -14.83 -7.39 6.97
C GLU A 79 -14.63 -8.77 6.33
N SER A 80 -14.17 -9.77 7.09
CA SER A 80 -13.99 -11.14 6.59
C SER A 80 -15.30 -11.77 6.12
N GLU A 81 -16.41 -11.52 6.84
CA GLU A 81 -17.74 -12.02 6.47
C GLU A 81 -18.29 -11.27 5.27
N ALA A 82 -18.05 -9.95 5.19
CA ALA A 82 -18.42 -9.13 4.05
C ALA A 82 -17.74 -9.61 2.76
N ILE A 83 -16.47 -10.00 2.83
CA ILE A 83 -15.75 -10.59 1.69
C ILE A 83 -16.44 -11.88 1.23
N ASP A 84 -16.74 -12.79 2.15
CA ASP A 84 -17.39 -14.06 1.79
C ASP A 84 -18.81 -13.84 1.24
N MET A 85 -19.58 -12.90 1.81
CA MET A 85 -20.88 -12.51 1.26
C MET A 85 -20.74 -11.96 -0.17
N ALA A 86 -19.71 -11.16 -0.47
CA ALA A 86 -19.46 -10.67 -1.81
C ALA A 86 -19.07 -11.81 -2.77
N ARG A 87 -18.23 -12.75 -2.32
CA ARG A 87 -17.83 -13.93 -3.10
C ARG A 87 -19.03 -14.79 -3.50
N PHE A 88 -19.95 -15.02 -2.57
CA PHE A 88 -21.18 -15.79 -2.84
C PHE A 88 -22.29 -14.97 -3.53
N GLY A 89 -22.08 -13.65 -3.71
CA GLY A 89 -23.04 -12.75 -4.34
C GLY A 89 -24.26 -12.43 -3.49
N ALA A 90 -24.14 -12.52 -2.15
CA ALA A 90 -25.14 -12.06 -1.20
C ALA A 90 -25.11 -10.53 -1.03
N ILE A 91 -23.95 -9.91 -1.24
CA ILE A 91 -23.78 -8.46 -1.41
C ILE A 91 -23.00 -8.18 -2.69
N ASP A 92 -23.17 -7.00 -3.27
CA ASP A 92 -22.55 -6.68 -4.55
C ASP A 92 -21.15 -6.11 -4.36
N ILE A 93 -20.95 -5.18 -3.42
CA ILE A 93 -19.72 -4.42 -3.23
C ILE A 93 -19.34 -4.44 -1.75
N THR A 94 -18.05 -4.54 -1.46
CA THR A 94 -17.53 -4.36 -0.10
C THR A 94 -16.23 -3.58 -0.12
N ARG A 95 -16.10 -2.66 0.84
CA ARG A 95 -14.85 -1.97 1.16
C ARG A 95 -14.28 -2.61 2.40
N VAL A 96 -13.04 -3.09 2.29
CA VAL A 96 -12.34 -3.76 3.39
C VAL A 96 -10.89 -3.31 3.48
N TYR A 97 -10.36 -3.26 4.69
CA TYR A 97 -8.95 -3.10 4.97
C TYR A 97 -8.16 -4.29 4.38
N SER A 98 -7.10 -4.01 3.60
CA SER A 98 -6.33 -5.07 2.93
C SER A 98 -5.74 -6.07 3.91
N GLY A 99 -5.48 -5.62 5.14
CA GLY A 99 -5.01 -6.46 6.22
C GLY A 99 -5.95 -7.63 6.56
N ALA A 100 -7.27 -7.44 6.45
CA ALA A 100 -8.27 -8.50 6.68
C ALA A 100 -8.32 -9.54 5.55
N LEU A 101 -7.71 -9.24 4.39
CA LEU A 101 -7.67 -10.10 3.22
C LEU A 101 -6.43 -10.99 3.14
N ASN A 102 -5.39 -10.70 3.92
CA ASN A 102 -4.08 -11.34 3.80
C ASN A 102 -4.11 -12.87 3.81
N ASN A 103 -4.98 -13.48 4.60
CA ASN A 103 -5.10 -14.93 4.69
C ASN A 103 -5.78 -15.53 3.44
N ALA A 104 -6.68 -14.79 2.81
CA ALA A 104 -7.40 -15.23 1.60
C ALA A 104 -6.67 -14.84 0.31
N PHE A 105 -5.95 -13.72 0.28
CA PHE A 105 -5.35 -13.14 -0.92
C PHE A 105 -3.88 -12.82 -0.65
N SER A 106 -2.99 -13.77 -0.93
CA SER A 106 -1.56 -13.66 -0.61
C SER A 106 -0.89 -12.40 -1.18
N LEU A 107 -1.31 -11.93 -2.36
CA LEU A 107 -0.75 -10.71 -2.96
C LEU A 107 -1.07 -9.43 -2.15
N THR A 108 -2.11 -9.43 -1.31
CA THR A 108 -2.40 -8.30 -0.41
C THR A 108 -1.37 -8.19 0.72
N GLN A 109 -0.67 -9.28 1.05
CA GLN A 109 0.37 -9.30 2.09
C GLN A 109 1.53 -8.36 1.76
N ALA A 110 1.86 -8.22 0.46
CA ALA A 110 2.91 -7.32 0.00
C ALA A 110 2.64 -5.85 0.37
N LEU A 111 1.37 -5.47 0.50
CA LEU A 111 0.96 -4.12 0.93
C LEU A 111 0.86 -3.98 2.46
N CYS A 112 0.85 -5.10 3.18
CA CYS A 112 0.59 -5.13 4.62
C CYS A 112 1.83 -5.41 5.47
N LEU A 113 2.98 -5.65 4.84
CA LEU A 113 4.24 -5.86 5.56
C LEU A 113 4.60 -4.63 6.40
N PRO A 114 5.11 -4.82 7.62
CA PRO A 114 5.45 -3.71 8.49
C PRO A 114 6.57 -2.88 7.87
N TYR A 115 6.42 -1.55 7.92
CA TYR A 115 7.40 -0.60 7.39
C TYR A 115 7.77 -0.78 5.91
N VAL A 116 6.89 -1.41 5.10
CA VAL A 116 7.12 -1.54 3.65
C VAL A 116 6.96 -0.22 2.91
N PHE A 117 6.14 0.68 3.44
CA PHE A 117 5.99 2.06 2.99
C PHE A 117 6.50 3.02 4.06
N ASP A 118 7.16 4.09 3.62
CA ASP A 118 7.73 5.12 4.50
C ASP A 118 6.80 6.31 4.74
N SER A 119 5.76 6.45 3.92
CA SER A 119 4.79 7.55 3.99
C SER A 119 3.57 7.25 3.14
N VAL A 120 2.49 8.00 3.36
CA VAL A 120 1.29 8.00 2.50
C VAL A 120 1.66 8.30 1.05
N SER A 121 2.56 9.25 0.78
CA SER A 121 3.02 9.54 -0.58
C SER A 121 3.78 8.37 -1.22
N HIS A 122 4.59 7.63 -0.45
CA HIS A 122 5.23 6.41 -0.94
C HIS A 122 4.19 5.34 -1.27
N LEU A 123 3.20 5.11 -0.38
CA LEU A 123 2.09 4.20 -0.62
C LEU A 123 1.35 4.56 -1.92
N ARG A 124 0.85 5.81 -2.07
CA ARG A 124 0.09 6.28 -3.24
C ARG A 124 0.85 6.01 -4.54
N ARG A 125 2.13 6.40 -4.61
CA ARG A 125 2.97 6.13 -5.80
C ARG A 125 3.12 4.65 -6.13
N ALA A 126 3.18 3.79 -5.11
CA ALA A 126 3.30 2.35 -5.32
C ALA A 126 1.98 1.74 -5.83
N ILE A 127 0.85 2.07 -5.21
CA ILE A 127 -0.46 1.47 -5.52
C ILE A 127 -1.12 2.06 -6.77
N ASP A 128 -0.80 3.30 -7.16
CA ASP A 128 -1.35 3.94 -8.37
C ASP A 128 -0.66 3.45 -9.66
N GLY A 129 0.28 2.52 -9.55
CA GLY A 129 0.91 1.85 -10.68
C GLY A 129 0.62 0.35 -10.72
N HIS A 130 1.46 -0.40 -11.43
CA HIS A 130 1.27 -1.83 -11.66
C HIS A 130 1.15 -2.70 -10.41
N VAL A 131 1.65 -2.26 -9.26
CA VAL A 131 1.52 -3.02 -8.01
C VAL A 131 0.06 -3.10 -7.60
N GLY A 132 -0.65 -1.96 -7.56
CA GLY A 132 -2.08 -1.94 -7.22
C GLY A 132 -2.91 -2.73 -8.21
N ASP A 133 -2.66 -2.58 -9.52
CA ASP A 133 -3.35 -3.36 -10.56
C ASP A 133 -3.14 -4.87 -10.42
N SER A 134 -1.95 -5.30 -9.99
CA SER A 134 -1.68 -6.72 -9.76
C SER A 134 -2.45 -7.25 -8.56
N VAL A 135 -2.53 -6.46 -7.48
CA VAL A 135 -3.33 -6.82 -6.30
C VAL A 135 -4.82 -6.87 -6.66
N LEU A 136 -5.33 -5.90 -7.40
CA LEU A 136 -6.74 -5.83 -7.77
C LEU A 136 -7.17 -6.97 -8.69
N ARG A 137 -6.31 -7.37 -9.63
CA ARG A 137 -6.55 -8.55 -10.48
C ARG A 137 -6.48 -9.86 -9.69
N SER A 138 -5.71 -9.91 -8.61
CA SER A 138 -5.61 -11.13 -7.78
C SER A 138 -6.95 -11.56 -7.16
N PHE A 139 -7.88 -10.60 -6.96
CA PHE A 139 -9.20 -10.88 -6.41
C PHE A 139 -10.05 -11.78 -7.33
N GLU A 140 -9.79 -11.78 -8.65
CA GLU A 140 -10.52 -12.62 -9.61
C GLU A 140 -10.36 -14.12 -9.36
N GLN A 141 -9.27 -14.51 -8.70
CA GLN A 141 -8.98 -15.91 -8.34
C GLN A 141 -9.97 -16.46 -7.29
N ARG A 142 -10.73 -15.60 -6.62
CA ARG A 142 -11.73 -16.00 -5.62
C ARG A 142 -13.05 -15.27 -5.81
N ASP A 143 -13.51 -15.16 -7.05
CA ASP A 143 -14.85 -14.67 -7.41
C ASP A 143 -15.14 -13.22 -7.01
N LEU A 144 -14.11 -12.38 -6.99
CA LEU A 144 -14.21 -10.94 -6.75
C LEU A 144 -13.58 -10.16 -7.91
N VAL A 145 -14.04 -8.93 -8.11
CA VAL A 145 -13.47 -7.97 -9.05
C VAL A 145 -12.90 -6.80 -8.25
N GLY A 146 -11.60 -6.56 -8.35
CA GLY A 146 -10.95 -5.43 -7.70
C GLY A 146 -11.30 -4.11 -8.38
N LEU A 147 -12.09 -3.27 -7.71
CA LEU A 147 -12.56 -2.01 -8.25
C LEU A 147 -11.60 -0.86 -8.01
N ALA A 148 -11.09 -0.69 -6.80
CA ALA A 148 -10.23 0.43 -6.42
C ALA A 148 -9.40 0.11 -5.16
N ILE A 149 -8.34 0.90 -4.93
CA ILE A 149 -7.57 0.91 -3.68
C ILE A 149 -7.71 2.31 -3.08
N TYR A 150 -8.04 2.36 -1.80
CA TYR A 150 -8.21 3.57 -1.01
C TYR A 150 -7.12 3.66 0.05
N ASP A 151 -6.68 4.87 0.37
CA ASP A 151 -5.85 5.17 1.54
C ASP A 151 -6.53 4.80 2.86
N SER A 152 -5.71 4.37 3.83
CA SER A 152 -6.12 4.08 5.21
C SER A 152 -5.12 4.66 6.23
N GLY A 153 -4.32 5.66 5.81
CA GLY A 153 -3.35 6.37 6.65
C GLY A 153 -2.28 5.48 7.30
N ALA A 154 -1.52 6.06 8.23
CA ALA A 154 -0.53 5.34 9.03
C ALA A 154 -1.19 4.73 10.27
N ARG A 155 -0.93 3.45 10.54
CA ARG A 155 -1.40 2.76 11.74
C ARG A 155 -0.39 2.90 12.87
N CYS A 156 -0.88 3.27 14.05
CA CYS A 156 -0.10 3.48 15.26
C CYS A 156 -0.72 2.72 16.42
N PHE A 157 0.05 2.51 17.48
CA PHE A 157 -0.43 1.85 18.70
C PHE A 157 -1.17 2.84 19.59
N TYR A 158 -2.26 2.38 20.22
CA TYR A 158 -2.90 3.08 21.32
C TYR A 158 -3.31 2.11 22.41
N ASN A 159 -3.24 2.55 23.65
CA ASN A 159 -3.52 1.70 24.79
C ASN A 159 -4.00 2.48 26.03
N THR A 160 -4.46 1.73 27.02
CA THR A 160 -5.06 2.21 28.27
C THR A 160 -4.04 2.35 29.42
N LYS A 161 -2.81 1.85 29.26
CA LYS A 161 -1.83 1.65 30.35
C LYS A 161 -0.76 2.73 30.39
N HIS A 162 0.04 2.88 29.33
CA HIS A 162 1.24 3.72 29.32
C HIS A 162 1.70 4.12 27.90
N PRO A 163 2.50 5.20 27.76
CA PRO A 163 3.15 5.53 26.50
C PRO A 163 4.14 4.44 26.07
N LEU A 164 4.21 4.12 24.78
CA LEU A 164 5.17 3.16 24.24
C LEU A 164 6.33 3.91 23.58
N HIS A 165 7.54 3.79 24.12
CA HIS A 165 8.74 4.41 23.56
C HIS A 165 9.57 3.41 22.76
N ARG A 166 9.66 2.17 23.20
CA ARG A 166 10.43 1.10 22.56
C ARG A 166 9.58 -0.16 22.42
N PRO A 167 9.96 -1.14 21.58
CA PRO A 167 9.21 -2.39 21.45
C PRO A 167 8.99 -3.12 22.78
N GLU A 168 9.93 -3.02 23.72
CA GLU A 168 9.83 -3.70 25.01
C GLU A 168 8.63 -3.22 25.86
N ASP A 169 8.12 -2.01 25.61
CA ASP A 169 6.96 -1.46 26.32
C ASP A 169 5.64 -2.16 25.93
N LEU A 170 5.65 -2.93 24.84
CA LEU A 170 4.52 -3.76 24.40
C LEU A 170 4.42 -5.09 25.16
N ASN A 171 5.46 -5.47 25.92
CA ASN A 171 5.52 -6.77 26.58
C ASN A 171 4.34 -7.00 27.51
N GLY A 172 3.59 -8.07 27.24
CA GLY A 172 2.44 -8.48 28.06
C GLY A 172 1.14 -7.74 27.75
N LEU A 173 1.16 -6.63 26.99
CA LEU A 173 -0.06 -5.92 26.60
C LEU A 173 -0.94 -6.79 25.70
N LYS A 174 -2.22 -6.88 26.04
CA LYS A 174 -3.23 -7.55 25.23
C LYS A 174 -3.73 -6.57 24.17
N LEU A 175 -3.23 -6.67 22.94
CA LEU A 175 -3.61 -5.74 21.87
C LEU A 175 -4.59 -6.38 20.89
N ARG A 176 -5.66 -5.67 20.58
CA ARG A 176 -6.52 -6.04 19.46
C ARG A 176 -5.81 -5.81 18.14
N VAL A 177 -5.93 -6.78 17.24
CA VAL A 177 -5.55 -6.66 15.83
C VAL A 177 -6.64 -7.19 14.91
N ALA A 178 -6.61 -6.78 13.65
CA ALA A 178 -7.41 -7.42 12.61
C ALA A 178 -7.00 -8.90 12.45
N SER A 179 -7.97 -9.76 12.11
CA SER A 179 -7.76 -11.20 11.93
C SER A 179 -6.88 -11.49 10.71
N SER A 180 -5.56 -11.48 10.93
CA SER A 180 -4.54 -11.53 9.89
C SER A 180 -3.27 -12.15 10.46
N ASP A 181 -2.77 -13.23 9.85
CA ASP A 181 -1.65 -13.99 10.41
C ASP A 181 -0.38 -13.13 10.50
N ILE A 182 -0.19 -12.23 9.53
CA ILE A 182 0.92 -11.27 9.50
C ILE A 182 0.88 -10.29 10.68
N PHE A 183 -0.30 -9.80 11.08
CA PHE A 183 -0.41 -8.87 12.21
C PHE A 183 -0.34 -9.59 13.54
N LEU A 184 -0.95 -10.78 13.66
CA LEU A 184 -0.78 -11.65 14.83
C LEU A 184 0.71 -11.95 15.06
N LYS A 185 1.44 -12.26 13.99
CA LYS A 185 2.87 -12.53 14.04
C LYS A 185 3.68 -11.29 14.40
N LEU A 186 3.38 -10.14 13.78
CA LEU A 186 4.02 -8.86 14.10
C LEU A 186 3.87 -8.54 15.60
N MET A 187 2.67 -8.62 16.15
CA MET A 187 2.44 -8.32 17.57
C MET A 187 3.22 -9.25 18.50
N ARG A 188 3.22 -10.57 18.22
CA ARG A 188 3.99 -11.54 19.00
C ARG A 188 5.49 -11.26 18.93
N MET A 189 6.00 -10.88 17.76
CA MET A 189 7.40 -10.50 17.59
C MET A 189 7.77 -9.23 18.37
N LEU A 190 6.83 -8.29 18.49
CA LEU A 190 6.98 -7.10 19.30
C LEU A 190 6.75 -7.34 20.81
N GLY A 191 6.46 -8.59 21.23
CA GLY A 191 6.25 -8.95 22.64
C GLY A 191 4.83 -8.76 23.18
N ALA A 192 3.90 -8.26 22.36
CA ALA A 192 2.49 -8.13 22.73
C ALA A 192 1.73 -9.46 22.62
N ASN A 193 0.57 -9.52 23.28
CA ASN A 193 -0.39 -10.61 23.22
C ASN A 193 -1.56 -10.23 22.29
N PRO A 194 -1.53 -10.59 20.99
CA PRO A 194 -2.57 -10.16 20.07
C PRO A 194 -3.88 -10.93 20.27
N THR A 195 -4.99 -10.21 20.24
CA THR A 195 -6.34 -10.76 20.28
C THR A 195 -7.11 -10.37 19.01
N PRO A 196 -7.42 -11.31 18.10
CA PRO A 196 -8.15 -11.00 16.87
C PRO A 196 -9.63 -10.70 17.18
N MET A 197 -10.12 -9.52 16.80
CA MET A 197 -11.54 -9.13 16.92
C MET A 197 -11.90 -8.00 15.95
N SER A 198 -13.20 -7.78 15.73
CA SER A 198 -13.67 -6.72 14.84
C SER A 198 -13.41 -5.32 15.40
N LEU A 199 -13.43 -4.31 14.53
CA LEU A 199 -13.26 -2.92 14.96
C LEU A 199 -14.37 -2.50 15.93
N GLY A 200 -15.61 -2.91 15.67
CA GLY A 200 -16.78 -2.55 16.49
C GLY A 200 -16.78 -3.14 17.90
N GLU A 201 -16.08 -4.25 18.13
CA GLU A 201 -15.98 -4.88 19.46
C GLU A 201 -14.84 -4.29 20.31
N THR A 202 -13.93 -3.54 19.70
CA THR A 202 -12.66 -3.13 20.32
C THR A 202 -12.88 -2.14 21.47
N PHE A 203 -13.82 -1.19 21.33
CA PHE A 203 -14.16 -0.23 22.39
C PHE A 203 -14.61 -0.95 23.68
N SER A 204 -15.66 -1.76 23.58
CA SER A 204 -16.21 -2.49 24.73
C SER A 204 -15.19 -3.44 25.34
N ALA A 205 -14.30 -4.04 24.53
CA ALA A 205 -13.23 -4.90 25.02
C ALA A 205 -12.16 -4.14 25.84
N MET A 206 -11.87 -2.87 25.49
CA MET A 206 -10.99 -2.00 26.29
C MET A 206 -11.68 -1.54 27.59
N GLU A 207 -12.95 -1.14 27.51
CA GLU A 207 -13.75 -0.71 28.67
C GLU A 207 -13.90 -1.83 29.72
N THR A 208 -14.08 -3.07 29.27
CA THR A 208 -14.16 -4.25 30.15
C THR A 208 -12.79 -4.82 30.54
N HIS A 209 -11.70 -4.16 30.14
CA HIS A 209 -10.32 -4.59 30.37
C HIS A 209 -10.00 -6.01 29.87
N MET A 210 -10.75 -6.51 28.87
CA MET A 210 -10.41 -7.75 28.18
C MET A 210 -9.14 -7.59 27.34
N ILE A 211 -8.94 -6.40 26.78
CA ILE A 211 -7.73 -5.97 26.06
C ILE A 211 -7.21 -4.65 26.64
N ASP A 212 -5.93 -4.39 26.46
CA ASP A 212 -5.25 -3.19 26.96
C ASP A 212 -5.16 -2.08 25.92
N GLY A 213 -5.44 -2.38 24.64
CA GLY A 213 -5.31 -1.43 23.55
C GLY A 213 -5.49 -2.07 22.18
N ALA A 214 -5.13 -1.35 21.14
CA ALA A 214 -5.13 -1.83 19.77
C ALA A 214 -4.17 -1.01 18.88
N GLU A 215 -4.31 -1.17 17.57
CA GLU A 215 -3.62 -0.35 16.58
C GLU A 215 -4.57 0.09 15.46
N ASN A 216 -4.42 1.32 14.96
CA ASN A 216 -5.16 1.85 13.82
C ASN A 216 -4.64 3.23 13.37
N ASN A 217 -5.22 3.79 12.30
CA ASN A 217 -5.05 5.19 11.93
C ASN A 217 -5.85 6.15 12.83
N MET A 218 -5.51 7.44 12.78
CA MET A 218 -6.08 8.46 13.67
C MET A 218 -7.58 8.65 13.40
N ARG A 219 -8.00 8.63 12.13
CA ARG A 219 -9.40 8.77 11.74
C ARG A 219 -10.28 7.64 12.27
N SER A 220 -9.78 6.40 12.26
CA SER A 220 -10.45 5.23 12.85
C SER A 220 -10.47 5.31 14.37
N PHE A 221 -9.36 5.71 15.00
CA PHE A 221 -9.30 5.90 16.45
C PHE A 221 -10.33 6.93 16.94
N GLN A 222 -10.49 8.03 16.21
CA GLN A 222 -11.52 9.03 16.46
C GLN A 222 -12.94 8.50 16.20
N SER A 223 -13.25 7.95 15.02
CA SER A 223 -14.63 7.58 14.66
C SER A 223 -15.20 6.45 15.52
N SER A 224 -14.33 5.53 15.93
CA SER A 224 -14.69 4.41 16.81
C SER A 224 -14.77 4.82 18.29
N ARG A 225 -14.45 6.07 18.63
CA ARG A 225 -14.41 6.58 20.01
C ARG A 225 -13.47 5.82 20.93
N HIS A 226 -12.49 5.10 20.37
CA HIS A 226 -11.47 4.37 21.13
C HIS A 226 -10.65 5.28 22.04
N PHE A 227 -10.53 6.56 21.69
CA PHE A 227 -9.83 7.57 22.49
C PHE A 227 -10.45 7.84 23.87
N GLU A 228 -11.72 7.47 24.06
CA GLU A 228 -12.40 7.59 25.36
C GLU A 228 -11.93 6.51 26.35
N ALA A 229 -11.48 5.35 25.86
CA ALA A 229 -10.95 4.25 26.68
C ALA A 229 -9.41 4.26 26.70
N ALA A 230 -8.77 4.48 25.56
CA ALA A 230 -7.32 4.43 25.39
C ALA A 230 -6.70 5.83 25.34
N HIS A 231 -6.07 6.25 26.43
CA HIS A 231 -5.56 7.61 26.59
C HIS A 231 -4.11 7.81 26.12
N TYR A 232 -3.45 6.77 25.62
CA TYR A 232 -2.08 6.85 25.11
C TYR A 232 -2.05 6.50 23.62
N TRP A 233 -1.42 7.37 22.83
CA TRP A 233 -1.17 7.18 21.40
C TRP A 233 0.33 7.25 21.12
N SER A 234 0.90 6.19 20.57
CA SER A 234 2.33 6.10 20.27
C SER A 234 2.54 6.01 18.76
N GLN A 235 3.21 7.02 18.20
CA GLN A 235 3.37 7.23 16.75
C GLN A 235 4.35 6.22 16.14
N SER A 236 3.93 4.96 16.02
CA SER A 236 4.77 3.86 15.53
C SER A 236 4.76 3.68 14.02
N GLU A 237 3.72 4.16 13.32
CA GLU A 237 3.59 4.12 11.85
C GLU A 237 4.00 2.77 11.23
N HIS A 238 3.66 1.70 11.92
CA HIS A 238 4.18 0.36 11.63
C HIS A 238 3.52 -0.25 10.40
N SER A 239 2.40 0.30 9.94
CA SER A 239 1.71 -0.14 8.74
C SER A 239 1.01 1.02 8.03
N TYR A 240 1.07 0.99 6.71
CA TYR A 240 0.34 1.87 5.79
C TYR A 240 -0.56 1.05 4.86
N ALA A 241 -0.98 -0.13 5.32
CA ALA A 241 -1.82 -1.02 4.53
C ALA A 241 -3.09 -0.29 4.06
N PRO A 242 -3.42 -0.33 2.76
CA PRO A 242 -4.55 0.39 2.22
C PRO A 242 -5.87 -0.35 2.44
N ASP A 243 -6.95 0.31 2.07
CA ASP A 243 -8.26 -0.31 1.90
C ASP A 243 -8.46 -0.72 0.43
N VAL A 244 -9.27 -1.74 0.19
CA VAL A 244 -9.65 -2.16 -1.16
C VAL A 244 -11.16 -2.17 -1.31
N LEU A 245 -11.61 -1.72 -2.47
CA LEU A 245 -13.00 -1.82 -2.90
C LEU A 245 -13.11 -2.98 -3.88
N VAL A 246 -13.93 -3.96 -3.55
CA VAL A 246 -14.14 -5.16 -4.38
C VAL A 246 -15.62 -5.37 -4.65
N MET A 247 -15.92 -5.99 -5.79
CA MET A 247 -17.27 -6.34 -6.19
C MET A 247 -17.39 -7.86 -6.39
N SER A 248 -18.55 -8.44 -6.08
CA SER A 248 -18.88 -9.81 -6.46
C SER A 248 -18.70 -10.01 -7.96
N ARG A 249 -17.94 -11.04 -8.36
CA ARG A 249 -17.79 -11.41 -9.77
C ARG A 249 -19.14 -11.78 -10.39
N LYS A 250 -20.03 -12.42 -9.63
CA LYS A 250 -21.38 -12.77 -10.08
C LYS A 250 -22.19 -11.51 -10.39
N SER A 251 -22.23 -10.54 -9.46
CA SER A 251 -22.94 -9.28 -9.67
C SER A 251 -22.35 -8.47 -10.82
N PHE A 252 -21.03 -8.40 -10.92
CA PHE A 252 -20.34 -7.73 -12.02
C PHE A 252 -20.66 -8.38 -13.37
N GLN A 253 -20.71 -9.70 -13.44
CA GLN A 253 -21.07 -10.44 -14.66
C GLN A 253 -22.55 -10.30 -15.04
N TYR A 254 -23.43 -9.96 -14.10
CA TYR A 254 -24.83 -9.67 -14.41
C TYR A 254 -25.02 -8.29 -15.07
N LEU A 255 -24.07 -7.38 -14.89
CA LEU A 255 -24.09 -6.07 -15.53
C LEU A 255 -23.84 -6.18 -17.04
N ARG A 256 -24.46 -5.26 -17.80
CA ARG A 256 -24.19 -5.10 -19.24
C ARG A 256 -22.74 -4.69 -19.46
N PRO A 257 -22.09 -5.04 -20.59
CA PRO A 257 -20.68 -4.71 -20.83
C PRO A 257 -20.34 -3.22 -20.64
N ALA A 258 -21.20 -2.32 -21.13
CA ALA A 258 -21.01 -0.87 -20.95
C ALA A 258 -21.10 -0.44 -19.48
N ASP A 259 -21.96 -1.08 -18.69
CA ASP A 259 -22.11 -0.76 -17.26
C ASP A 259 -20.94 -1.30 -16.44
N ARG A 260 -20.35 -2.44 -16.84
CA ARG A 260 -19.14 -2.99 -16.21
C ARG A 260 -17.98 -2.00 -16.32
N ALA A 261 -17.76 -1.47 -17.52
CA ALA A 261 -16.73 -0.46 -17.76
C ALA A 261 -17.00 0.80 -16.93
N LEU A 262 -18.25 1.26 -16.90
CA LEU A 262 -18.65 2.43 -16.11
C LEU A 262 -18.46 2.23 -14.60
N VAL A 263 -18.76 1.04 -14.06
CA VAL A 263 -18.53 0.72 -12.65
C VAL A 263 -17.04 0.81 -12.30
N VAL A 264 -16.16 0.25 -13.13
CA VAL A 264 -14.71 0.34 -12.93
C VAL A 264 -14.22 1.78 -13.06
N GLU A 265 -14.65 2.50 -14.10
CA GLU A 265 -14.31 3.92 -14.31
C GLU A 265 -14.66 4.77 -13.09
N LEU A 266 -15.91 4.70 -12.63
CA LEU A 266 -16.39 5.53 -11.54
C LEU A 266 -15.80 5.12 -10.18
N ALA A 267 -15.53 3.84 -9.96
CA ALA A 267 -14.83 3.39 -8.75
C ALA A 267 -13.36 3.84 -8.73
N ARG A 268 -12.71 4.00 -9.90
CA ARG A 268 -11.37 4.61 -9.97
C ARG A 268 -11.43 6.12 -9.78
N ALA A 269 -12.46 6.76 -10.35
CA ALA A 269 -12.67 8.20 -10.19
C ALA A 269 -13.02 8.61 -8.75
N SER A 270 -13.50 7.68 -7.91
CA SER A 270 -13.74 7.96 -6.49
C SER A 270 -12.47 7.93 -5.63
N VAL A 271 -11.34 7.41 -6.13
CA VAL A 271 -10.06 7.39 -5.39
C VAL A 271 -9.57 8.80 -5.02
N PRO A 272 -9.46 9.78 -5.94
CA PRO A 272 -9.06 11.14 -5.57
C PRO A 272 -10.06 11.78 -4.59
N VAL A 273 -11.37 11.60 -4.81
CA VAL A 273 -12.42 12.08 -3.88
C VAL A 273 -12.20 11.53 -2.47
N MET A 274 -11.89 10.23 -2.38
CA MET A 274 -11.60 9.57 -1.11
C MET A 274 -10.34 10.15 -0.44
N ARG A 275 -9.28 10.39 -1.21
CA ARG A 275 -8.01 10.93 -0.70
C ARG A 275 -8.13 12.35 -0.18
N ASP A 276 -8.86 13.22 -0.89
CA ASP A 276 -9.11 14.58 -0.44
C ASP A 276 -9.87 14.57 0.90
N LEU A 277 -10.95 13.77 0.98
CA LEU A 277 -11.70 13.57 2.22
C LEU A 277 -10.85 12.95 3.33
N TRP A 278 -9.95 12.04 2.98
CA TRP A 278 -9.05 11.38 3.94
C TRP A 278 -8.08 12.38 4.57
N ASP A 279 -7.37 13.15 3.75
CA ASP A 279 -6.35 14.09 4.18
C ASP A 279 -6.97 15.17 5.09
N ASP A 280 -8.14 15.70 4.75
CA ASP A 280 -8.90 16.62 5.61
C ASP A 280 -9.31 15.97 6.93
N SER A 281 -9.81 14.74 6.86
CA SER A 281 -10.35 14.04 8.03
C SER A 281 -9.29 13.65 9.05
N GLU A 282 -8.05 13.36 8.63
CA GLU A 282 -6.94 13.04 9.53
C GLU A 282 -6.53 14.26 10.36
N VAL A 283 -6.51 15.45 9.75
CA VAL A 283 -6.20 16.71 10.47
C VAL A 283 -7.26 17.00 11.53
N ILE A 284 -8.54 16.88 11.16
CA ILE A 284 -9.66 17.11 12.07
C ILE A 284 -9.65 16.08 13.21
N ALA A 285 -9.49 14.80 12.88
CA ALA A 285 -9.48 13.72 13.87
C ALA A 285 -8.34 13.87 14.87
N ARG A 286 -7.14 14.19 14.40
CA ARG A 286 -5.97 14.42 15.27
C ARG A 286 -6.22 15.58 16.22
N LYS A 287 -6.78 16.69 15.74
CA LYS A 287 -7.12 17.83 16.59
C LYS A 287 -8.12 17.44 17.69
N GLN A 288 -9.20 16.76 17.33
CA GLN A 288 -10.22 16.34 18.30
C GLN A 288 -9.68 15.39 19.37
N VAL A 289 -8.83 14.43 18.97
CA VAL A 289 -8.19 13.48 19.89
C VAL A 289 -7.24 14.18 20.87
N ILE A 290 -6.47 15.18 20.39
CA ILE A 290 -5.60 16.00 21.25
C ILE A 290 -6.44 16.87 22.19
N ASP A 291 -7.48 17.54 21.69
CA ASP A 291 -8.36 18.40 22.49
C ASP A 291 -9.10 17.60 23.58
N TYR A 292 -9.39 16.31 23.34
CA TYR A 292 -9.95 15.41 24.34
C TYR A 292 -8.96 15.06 25.47
N GLY A 293 -7.65 15.22 25.24
CA GLY A 293 -6.61 14.98 26.23
C GLY A 293 -5.83 13.67 26.07
N VAL A 294 -5.88 13.02 24.90
CA VAL A 294 -5.04 11.84 24.63
C VAL A 294 -3.56 12.25 24.62
N LYS A 295 -2.73 11.46 25.30
CA LYS A 295 -1.28 11.66 25.38
C LYS A 295 -0.60 11.05 24.18
N LEU A 296 -0.07 11.90 23.31
CA LEU A 296 0.69 11.48 22.13
C LEU A 296 2.19 11.43 22.46
N ASN A 297 2.88 10.37 22.03
CA ASN A 297 4.33 10.27 22.12
C ASN A 297 4.96 9.74 20.82
N GLN A 298 6.22 10.10 20.60
CA GLN A 298 7.07 9.51 19.57
C GLN A 298 7.71 8.22 20.10
N VAL A 299 7.96 7.29 19.18
CA VAL A 299 8.64 6.02 19.48
C VAL A 299 10.06 6.03 18.93
N ASP A 300 10.91 5.12 19.43
CA ASP A 300 12.19 4.75 18.82
C ASP A 300 11.92 3.96 17.53
N MET A 301 11.63 4.69 16.45
CA MET A 301 11.29 4.13 15.14
C MET A 301 12.37 3.14 14.63
N PRO A 302 13.68 3.41 14.75
CA PRO A 302 14.72 2.42 14.43
C PRO A 302 14.56 1.11 15.22
N ALA A 303 14.31 1.16 16.53
CA ALA A 303 14.12 -0.05 17.33
C ALA A 303 12.90 -0.86 16.90
N PHE A 304 11.77 -0.20 16.63
CA PHE A 304 10.58 -0.88 16.11
C PHE A 304 10.79 -1.50 14.71
N ARG A 305 11.48 -0.79 13.81
CA ARG A 305 11.86 -1.32 12.49
C ARG A 305 12.77 -2.55 12.63
N ALA A 306 13.74 -2.51 13.54
CA ALA A 306 14.64 -3.63 13.80
C ALA A 306 13.87 -4.85 14.35
N ALA A 307 12.96 -4.64 15.30
CA ALA A 307 12.14 -5.71 15.87
C ALA A 307 11.20 -6.36 14.84
N ALA A 308 10.70 -5.58 13.87
CA ALA A 308 9.84 -6.08 12.79
C ALA A 308 10.61 -6.67 11.59
N ALA A 309 11.91 -6.39 11.46
CA ALA A 309 12.73 -6.79 10.31
C ALA A 309 12.72 -8.30 10.01
N PRO A 310 12.70 -9.23 10.99
CA PRO A 310 12.63 -10.66 10.71
C PRO A 310 11.38 -11.07 9.91
N LEU A 311 10.25 -10.40 10.15
CA LEU A 311 9.01 -10.66 9.43
C LEU A 311 9.16 -10.28 7.95
N LEU A 312 9.75 -9.11 7.69
CA LEU A 312 10.03 -8.66 6.32
C LEU A 312 11.02 -9.59 5.61
N ALA A 313 12.05 -10.07 6.32
CA ALA A 313 13.05 -10.99 5.78
C ALA A 313 12.45 -12.35 5.40
N GLU A 314 11.50 -12.87 6.17
CA GLU A 314 10.80 -14.12 5.85
C GLU A 314 10.01 -14.02 4.55
N TYR A 315 9.27 -12.94 4.36
CA TYR A 315 8.47 -12.72 3.16
C TYR A 315 9.33 -12.45 1.90
N ARG A 316 10.56 -11.96 2.08
CA ARG A 316 11.54 -11.80 0.98
C ARG A 316 12.13 -13.13 0.49
N LYS A 317 12.07 -14.21 1.27
CA LYS A 317 12.58 -15.54 0.91
C LYS A 317 11.64 -16.36 0.01
N GLN A 318 10.61 -15.74 -0.58
CA GLN A 318 9.80 -16.41 -1.60
C GLN A 318 10.62 -16.55 -2.91
N PRO A 319 10.64 -17.72 -3.56
CA PRO A 319 11.61 -18.04 -4.62
C PRO A 319 11.64 -17.07 -5.82
N GLN A 320 10.48 -16.50 -6.15
CA GLN A 320 10.30 -15.57 -7.28
C GLN A 320 10.87 -14.16 -7.00
N ILE A 321 11.05 -13.82 -5.73
CA ILE A 321 11.50 -12.51 -5.25
C ILE A 321 12.98 -12.60 -4.82
N GLU A 322 13.38 -13.73 -4.24
CA GLU A 322 14.72 -13.94 -3.68
C GLU A 322 15.86 -13.68 -4.68
N ALA A 323 15.74 -14.13 -5.93
CA ALA A 323 16.83 -14.01 -6.91
C ALA A 323 17.15 -12.54 -7.26
N LEU A 324 16.13 -11.69 -7.44
CA LEU A 324 16.32 -10.28 -7.79
C LEU A 324 16.83 -9.46 -6.60
N TYR A 325 16.29 -9.71 -5.41
CA TYR A 325 16.77 -9.06 -4.18
C TYR A 325 18.17 -9.50 -3.82
N ARG A 326 18.51 -10.78 -3.95
CA ARG A 326 19.87 -11.28 -3.67
C ARG A 326 20.91 -10.62 -4.57
N VAL A 327 20.63 -10.46 -5.86
CA VAL A 327 21.54 -9.75 -6.78
C VAL A 327 21.67 -8.27 -6.40
N SER A 328 20.55 -7.61 -6.05
CA SER A 328 20.57 -6.21 -5.58
C SER A 328 21.32 -6.05 -4.25
N ASP A 329 21.12 -6.95 -3.29
CA ASP A 329 21.73 -6.90 -1.96
C ASP A 329 23.24 -7.17 -2.04
N ILE A 330 23.67 -8.10 -2.89
CA ILE A 330 25.09 -8.32 -3.20
C ILE A 330 25.68 -7.05 -3.82
N ALA A 331 24.99 -6.43 -4.80
CA ALA A 331 25.47 -5.19 -5.41
C ALA A 331 25.61 -4.04 -4.39
N VAL A 332 24.64 -3.88 -3.48
CA VAL A 332 24.70 -2.88 -2.39
C VAL A 332 25.80 -3.21 -1.39
N GLY A 333 25.98 -4.49 -1.04
CA GLY A 333 27.04 -4.95 -0.16
C GLY A 333 28.43 -4.66 -0.71
N VAL A 334 28.66 -4.98 -1.99
CA VAL A 334 29.92 -4.69 -2.67
C VAL A 334 30.16 -3.18 -2.78
N ALA A 335 29.13 -2.39 -3.12
CA ALA A 335 29.24 -0.93 -3.15
C ALA A 335 29.59 -0.34 -1.78
N SER A 336 28.99 -0.87 -0.70
CA SER A 336 29.24 -0.42 0.68
C SER A 336 30.65 -0.78 1.15
N ILE A 337 31.12 -2.00 0.84
CA ILE A 337 32.51 -2.41 1.11
C ILE A 337 33.48 -1.53 0.33
N ALA A 338 33.18 -1.19 -0.92
CA ALA A 338 34.02 -0.31 -1.73
C ALA A 338 34.10 1.11 -1.14
N LEU A 339 32.99 1.66 -0.63
CA LEU A 339 32.97 2.95 0.07
C LEU A 339 33.79 2.91 1.37
N LEU A 340 33.67 1.85 2.17
CA LEU A 340 34.50 1.68 3.38
C LEU A 340 35.99 1.55 3.04
N GLY A 341 36.32 0.77 2.00
CA GLY A 341 37.67 0.66 1.48
C GLY A 341 38.23 2.01 1.02
N LEU A 342 37.40 2.85 0.39
CA LEU A 342 37.81 4.18 -0.06
C LEU A 342 38.18 5.07 1.14
N VAL A 343 37.43 5.02 2.23
CA VAL A 343 37.77 5.74 3.47
C VAL A 343 39.11 5.27 4.03
N VAL A 344 39.36 3.96 4.05
CA VAL A 344 40.62 3.39 4.55
C VAL A 344 41.81 3.80 3.66
N VAL A 345 41.68 3.65 2.34
CA VAL A 345 42.76 3.96 1.39
C VAL A 345 43.08 5.46 1.38
N GLN A 346 42.06 6.33 1.39
CA GLN A 346 42.27 7.78 1.48
C GLN A 346 42.85 8.18 2.84
N GLY A 347 42.37 7.58 3.94
CA GLY A 347 42.94 7.80 5.27
C GLY A 347 44.42 7.43 5.33
N TRP A 348 44.79 6.29 4.72
CA TRP A 348 46.18 5.87 4.59
C TRP A 348 47.01 6.83 3.72
N GLN A 349 46.46 7.28 2.59
CA GLN A 349 47.13 8.24 1.71
C GLN A 349 47.40 9.57 2.43
N VAL A 350 46.44 10.07 3.21
CA VAL A 350 46.62 11.27 4.05
C VAL A 350 47.71 11.03 5.09
N MET A 351 47.64 9.91 5.83
CA MET A 351 48.63 9.59 6.86
C MET A 351 50.05 9.47 6.29
N THR A 352 50.24 8.70 5.23
CA THR A 352 51.55 8.53 4.59
C THR A 352 52.10 9.85 4.05
N ARG A 353 51.26 10.64 3.37
CA ARG A 353 51.66 11.93 2.80
C ARG A 353 52.09 12.94 3.85
N TYR A 354 51.36 13.06 4.97
CA TYR A 354 51.61 14.11 5.96
C TYR A 354 52.52 13.67 7.12
N VAL A 355 52.58 12.37 7.43
CA VAL A 355 53.38 11.84 8.55
C VAL A 355 54.67 11.19 8.06
N LEU A 356 54.63 10.40 6.99
CA LEU A 356 55.81 9.71 6.45
C LEU A 356 56.51 10.49 5.34
N ASN A 357 55.92 11.60 4.89
CA ASN A 357 56.38 12.39 3.74
C ASN A 357 56.58 11.52 2.47
N ASP A 358 55.78 10.47 2.33
CA ASP A 358 55.77 9.55 1.20
C ASP A 358 54.32 9.37 0.71
N SER A 359 54.11 9.36 -0.60
CA SER A 359 52.78 9.22 -1.20
C SER A 359 52.76 7.97 -2.08
N PRO A 360 52.24 6.84 -1.57
CA PRO A 360 52.26 5.60 -2.31
C PRO A 360 51.46 5.70 -3.61
N SER A 361 52.12 5.46 -4.75
CA SER A 361 51.55 5.63 -6.10
C SER A 361 50.37 4.71 -6.41
N TRP A 362 50.16 3.65 -5.64
CA TRP A 362 49.04 2.73 -5.79
C TRP A 362 47.71 3.25 -5.24
N THR A 363 47.73 4.25 -4.35
CA THR A 363 46.54 4.71 -3.61
C THR A 363 45.50 5.34 -4.53
N GLU A 364 45.94 6.12 -5.52
CA GLU A 364 45.07 6.82 -6.48
C GLU A 364 44.35 5.84 -7.44
N PRO A 365 45.03 4.90 -8.13
CA PRO A 365 44.37 3.88 -8.95
C PRO A 365 43.36 3.04 -8.17
N VAL A 366 43.68 2.64 -6.93
CA VAL A 366 42.78 1.85 -6.08
C VAL A 366 41.55 2.67 -5.69
N THR A 367 41.73 3.96 -5.37
CA THR A 367 40.62 4.86 -5.03
C THR A 367 39.66 5.03 -6.21
N LEU A 368 40.17 5.17 -7.44
CA LEU A 368 39.34 5.26 -8.65
C LEU A 368 38.55 3.97 -8.89
N LEU A 369 39.16 2.81 -8.69
CA LEU A 369 38.47 1.51 -8.80
C LEU A 369 37.34 1.37 -7.78
N LEU A 370 37.60 1.73 -6.52
CA LEU A 370 36.62 1.66 -5.43
C LEU A 370 35.46 2.65 -5.65
N LEU A 371 35.76 3.87 -6.09
CA LEU A 371 34.75 4.87 -6.44
C LEU A 371 33.89 4.40 -7.63
N SER A 372 34.52 3.91 -8.70
CA SER A 372 33.83 3.35 -9.88
C SER A 372 32.91 2.18 -9.48
N THR A 373 33.39 1.31 -8.58
CA THR A 373 32.61 0.19 -8.05
C THR A 373 31.39 0.65 -7.25
N ALA A 374 31.59 1.58 -6.32
CA ALA A 374 30.50 2.11 -5.50
C ALA A 374 29.43 2.82 -6.34
N LEU A 375 29.85 3.68 -7.29
CA LEU A 375 28.93 4.43 -8.16
C LEU A 375 28.16 3.51 -9.10
N SER A 376 28.85 2.59 -9.78
CA SER A 376 28.26 1.72 -10.80
C SER A 376 27.26 0.72 -10.20
N LEU A 377 27.66 0.01 -9.15
CA LEU A 377 26.79 -0.95 -8.48
C LEU A 377 25.68 -0.26 -7.68
N GLY A 378 25.95 0.90 -7.10
CA GLY A 378 24.94 1.76 -6.49
C GLY A 378 23.89 2.24 -7.50
N ALA A 379 24.29 2.61 -8.71
CA ALA A 379 23.38 2.98 -9.79
C ALA A 379 22.50 1.80 -10.23
N ALA A 380 23.08 0.60 -10.39
CA ALA A 380 22.33 -0.62 -10.70
C ALA A 380 21.30 -0.97 -9.61
N ALA A 381 21.68 -0.89 -8.33
CA ALA A 381 20.75 -1.08 -7.21
C ALA A 381 19.67 0.03 -7.16
N GLY A 382 20.02 1.26 -7.52
CA GLY A 382 19.08 2.38 -7.68
C GLY A 382 18.03 2.13 -8.77
N VAL A 383 18.44 1.52 -9.89
CA VAL A 383 17.51 1.01 -10.92
C VAL A 383 16.59 -0.02 -10.29
N HIS A 384 17.10 -1.05 -9.62
CA HIS A 384 16.24 -2.08 -9.01
C HIS A 384 15.20 -1.48 -8.04
N THR A 385 15.63 -0.56 -7.17
CA THR A 385 14.81 0.01 -6.08
C THR A 385 13.95 1.22 -6.48
N ASN A 386 13.97 1.65 -7.75
CA ASN A 386 13.27 2.85 -8.23
C ASN A 386 13.67 4.14 -7.48
N ARG A 387 14.91 4.23 -6.99
CA ARG A 387 15.40 5.38 -6.21
C ARG A 387 16.04 6.49 -7.05
N HIS A 388 15.88 6.46 -8.37
CA HIS A 388 16.31 7.58 -9.20
C HIS A 388 15.53 8.84 -8.84
N PHE A 389 16.19 10.00 -8.91
CA PHE A 389 15.54 11.31 -8.91
C PHE A 389 14.59 11.39 -10.12
N GLY A 390 13.37 10.89 -9.96
CA GLY A 390 12.32 11.02 -10.94
C GLY A 390 11.63 12.36 -10.75
N PHE A 391 11.26 13.01 -11.84
CA PHE A 391 10.26 14.07 -11.85
C PHE A 391 8.88 13.49 -11.57
N TYR A 392 8.70 12.86 -10.40
CA TYR A 392 7.45 12.19 -10.01
C TYR A 392 6.28 13.19 -9.98
N LEU A 393 6.56 14.46 -9.66
CA LEU A 393 5.61 15.57 -9.73
C LEU A 393 5.06 15.83 -11.13
N LEU A 394 5.87 15.63 -12.18
CA LEU A 394 5.45 15.84 -13.56
C LEU A 394 4.59 14.66 -14.06
N SER A 395 4.91 13.43 -13.62
CA SER A 395 4.15 12.23 -13.99
C SER A 395 2.76 12.14 -13.33
N GLU A 396 2.55 12.85 -12.23
CA GLU A 396 1.26 12.89 -11.51
C GLU A 396 0.23 13.83 -12.17
N HIS A 397 0.69 14.79 -12.99
CA HIS A 397 -0.17 15.77 -13.66
C HIS A 397 -0.44 15.46 -15.14
N VAL A 398 0.12 14.37 -15.68
CA VAL A 398 -0.04 14.00 -17.09
C VAL A 398 -1.14 12.95 -17.30
N PRO A 399 -1.86 12.98 -18.44
CA PRO A 399 -2.92 12.03 -18.74
C PRO A 399 -2.46 10.55 -18.71
N PRO A 400 -3.36 9.59 -18.45
CA PRO A 400 -3.02 8.17 -18.32
C PRO A 400 -2.27 7.58 -19.52
N LEU A 401 -2.59 8.03 -20.74
CA LEU A 401 -1.92 7.59 -21.96
C LEU A 401 -0.44 8.01 -21.98
N VAL A 402 -0.17 9.24 -21.54
CA VAL A 402 1.18 9.81 -21.46
C VAL A 402 1.98 9.14 -20.36
N ARG A 403 1.34 8.80 -19.22
CA ARG A 403 1.96 8.04 -18.13
C ARG A 403 2.40 6.64 -18.57
N THR A 404 1.56 5.90 -19.29
CA THR A 404 1.93 4.58 -19.85
C THR A 404 3.11 4.69 -20.81
N VAL A 405 3.16 5.73 -21.64
CA VAL A 405 4.30 6.00 -22.53
C VAL A 405 5.57 6.27 -21.72
N PHE A 406 5.50 7.06 -20.64
CA PHE A 406 6.63 7.28 -19.74
C PHE A 406 7.10 6.00 -19.04
N ASP A 407 6.16 5.16 -18.58
CA ASP A 407 6.45 3.89 -17.91
C ASP A 407 7.08 2.86 -18.86
N LEU A 408 6.87 3.01 -20.18
CA LEU A 408 7.51 2.20 -21.21
C LEU A 408 8.88 2.77 -21.65
N ILE A 409 8.98 4.09 -21.84
CA ILE A 409 10.21 4.76 -22.28
C ILE A 409 11.31 4.68 -21.22
N ARG A 410 10.96 4.87 -19.93
CA ARG A 410 11.95 4.87 -18.83
C ARG A 410 12.79 3.58 -18.80
N PRO A 411 12.23 2.36 -18.74
CA PRO A 411 13.02 1.14 -18.74
C PRO A 411 13.76 0.94 -20.06
N LEU A 412 13.21 1.32 -21.21
CA LEU A 412 13.91 1.23 -22.51
C LEU A 412 15.17 2.13 -22.55
N MET A 413 15.06 3.36 -22.05
CA MET A 413 16.19 4.29 -21.96
C MET A 413 17.26 3.76 -21.01
N ILE A 414 16.88 3.27 -19.83
CA ILE A 414 17.82 2.67 -18.86
C ILE A 414 18.49 1.44 -19.46
N MET A 415 17.75 0.62 -20.21
CA MET A 415 18.29 -0.55 -20.89
C MET A 415 19.28 -0.15 -21.99
N ALA A 416 18.99 0.89 -22.78
CA ALA A 416 19.90 1.40 -23.80
C ALA A 416 21.20 1.95 -23.18
N ILE A 417 21.09 2.81 -22.15
CA ILE A 417 22.25 3.36 -21.44
C ILE A 417 23.06 2.22 -20.79
N GLY A 418 22.38 1.31 -20.09
CA GLY A 418 23.01 0.16 -19.44
C GLY A 418 23.73 -0.74 -20.43
N ALA A 419 23.15 -1.00 -21.60
CA ALA A 419 23.76 -1.81 -22.66
C ALA A 419 25.00 -1.14 -23.27
N VAL A 420 24.94 0.17 -23.54
CA VAL A 420 26.10 0.95 -24.03
C VAL A 420 27.22 0.93 -23.00
N LEU A 421 26.91 1.19 -21.73
CA LEU A 421 27.90 1.13 -20.64
C LEU A 421 28.48 -0.27 -20.49
N ALA A 422 27.65 -1.31 -20.51
CA ALA A 422 28.09 -2.69 -20.39
C ALA A 422 29.06 -3.08 -21.50
N TRP A 423 28.67 -2.80 -22.75
CA TRP A 423 29.42 -3.15 -23.95
C TRP A 423 30.71 -2.35 -24.08
N TRP A 424 30.63 -1.02 -24.02
CA TRP A 424 31.78 -0.16 -24.25
C TRP A 424 32.82 -0.30 -23.15
N SER A 425 32.37 -0.49 -21.90
CA SER A 425 33.28 -0.73 -20.78
C SER A 425 33.87 -2.14 -20.82
N ALA A 426 33.15 -3.14 -21.33
CA ALA A 426 33.71 -4.46 -21.57
C ALA A 426 34.80 -4.44 -22.66
N ALA A 427 34.56 -3.70 -23.75
CA ALA A 427 35.56 -3.51 -24.81
C ALA A 427 36.82 -2.83 -24.25
N LEU A 428 36.67 -1.70 -23.56
CA LEU A 428 37.79 -1.00 -22.92
C LEU A 428 38.50 -1.82 -21.85
N LEU A 429 37.75 -2.68 -21.13
CA LEU A 429 38.33 -3.63 -20.18
C LEU A 429 39.28 -4.61 -20.90
N LEU A 430 38.81 -5.21 -21.99
CA LEU A 430 39.55 -6.21 -22.75
C LEU A 430 40.76 -5.60 -23.50
N ASP A 431 40.61 -4.40 -24.03
CA ASP A 431 41.64 -3.71 -24.82
C ASP A 431 42.87 -3.26 -24.02
N GLY A 432 42.78 -3.20 -22.69
CA GLY A 432 43.89 -2.72 -21.83
C GLY A 432 44.33 -3.70 -20.75
N LEU A 433 44.05 -5.00 -20.91
CA LEU A 433 44.44 -6.05 -19.95
C LEU A 433 45.97 -6.22 -19.84
N ASP A 434 46.69 -5.91 -20.91
CA ASP A 434 48.13 -5.99 -21.03
C ASP A 434 48.86 -4.75 -20.46
N ILE A 435 48.16 -3.63 -20.33
CA ILE A 435 48.70 -2.37 -19.81
C ILE A 435 48.60 -2.35 -18.28
N LYS A 436 49.73 -2.34 -17.58
CA LYS A 436 49.78 -2.30 -16.11
C LYS A 436 49.62 -0.89 -15.57
N MET A 437 48.94 -0.74 -14.43
CA MET A 437 48.86 0.53 -13.71
C MET A 437 50.18 0.88 -13.04
N ALA A 438 50.47 2.19 -12.98
CA ALA A 438 51.57 2.69 -12.17
C ALA A 438 51.29 2.40 -10.69
N GLY A 439 52.26 1.78 -9.99
CA GLY A 439 52.17 1.52 -8.55
C GLY A 439 51.35 0.29 -8.14
N ALA A 440 50.46 -0.25 -8.98
CA ALA A 440 49.64 -1.43 -8.66
C ALA A 440 49.83 -2.56 -9.69
N GLN A 441 49.91 -3.81 -9.23
CA GLN A 441 50.06 -5.00 -10.11
C GLN A 441 48.78 -5.39 -10.89
N MET A 442 47.90 -4.43 -11.15
CA MET A 442 46.62 -4.65 -11.82
C MET A 442 46.61 -3.98 -13.20
N PRO A 443 45.83 -4.51 -14.17
CA PRO A 443 45.65 -3.86 -15.47
C PRO A 443 44.98 -2.48 -15.32
N GLN A 444 45.38 -1.50 -16.13
CA GLN A 444 44.79 -0.16 -16.13
C GLN A 444 43.32 -0.17 -16.52
N SER A 445 42.94 -1.12 -17.36
CA SER A 445 41.57 -1.29 -17.81
C SER A 445 40.63 -1.85 -16.73
N ILE A 446 41.13 -2.31 -15.58
CA ILE A 446 40.31 -2.88 -14.50
C ILE A 446 39.24 -1.90 -13.97
N ASN A 447 39.48 -0.59 -14.12
CA ASN A 447 38.53 0.46 -13.73
C ASN A 447 37.21 0.41 -14.52
N TYR A 448 37.20 -0.25 -15.69
CA TYR A 448 36.01 -0.43 -16.51
C TYR A 448 35.19 -1.67 -16.12
N LEU A 449 35.76 -2.61 -15.35
CA LEU A 449 35.06 -3.82 -14.90
C LEU A 449 33.79 -3.50 -14.10
N PRO A 450 33.80 -2.60 -13.09
CA PRO A 450 32.59 -2.29 -12.35
C PRO A 450 31.53 -1.57 -13.21
N LEU A 451 31.97 -0.75 -14.16
CA LEU A 451 31.09 -0.06 -15.11
C LEU A 451 30.40 -1.06 -16.04
N SER A 452 31.13 -2.09 -16.50
CA SER A 452 30.58 -3.15 -17.33
C SER A 452 29.54 -3.98 -16.58
N ILE A 453 29.89 -4.44 -15.37
CA ILE A 453 28.99 -5.25 -14.52
C ILE A 453 27.75 -4.44 -14.14
N GLY A 454 27.92 -3.19 -13.70
CA GLY A 454 26.80 -2.32 -13.33
C GLY A 454 25.88 -2.05 -14.51
N GLY A 455 26.42 -1.76 -15.70
CA GLY A 455 25.64 -1.62 -16.93
C GLY A 455 24.82 -2.88 -17.27
N ALA A 456 25.42 -4.07 -17.16
CA ALA A 456 24.72 -5.33 -17.40
C ALA A 456 23.60 -5.58 -16.38
N LEU A 457 23.83 -5.30 -15.10
CA LEU A 457 22.81 -5.38 -14.06
C LEU A 457 21.67 -4.39 -14.29
N MET A 458 21.97 -3.15 -14.73
CA MET A 458 20.96 -2.17 -15.11
C MET A 458 20.07 -2.70 -16.24
N VAL A 459 20.63 -3.38 -17.24
CA VAL A 459 19.87 -4.03 -18.32
C VAL A 459 18.95 -5.12 -17.78
N VAL A 460 19.46 -6.00 -16.92
CA VAL A 460 18.65 -7.08 -16.32
C VAL A 460 17.47 -6.51 -15.52
N PHE A 461 17.72 -5.51 -14.68
CA PHE A 461 16.66 -4.87 -13.89
C PHE A 461 15.69 -4.08 -14.76
N ALA A 462 16.16 -3.39 -15.79
CA ALA A 462 15.32 -2.67 -16.74
C ALA A 462 14.46 -3.61 -17.59
N LEU A 463 15.02 -4.75 -18.02
CA LEU A 463 14.31 -5.78 -18.76
C LEU A 463 13.20 -6.40 -17.92
N HIS A 464 13.48 -6.71 -16.64
CA HIS A 464 12.45 -7.20 -15.72
C HIS A 464 11.30 -6.19 -15.56
N LYS A 465 11.61 -4.89 -15.47
CA LYS A 465 10.59 -3.84 -15.43
C LYS A 465 9.80 -3.74 -16.73
N LEU A 466 10.47 -3.73 -17.87
CA LEU A 466 9.83 -3.69 -19.18
C LEU A 466 8.89 -4.89 -19.37
N TRP A 467 9.34 -6.09 -18.96
CA TRP A 467 8.52 -7.30 -18.99
C TRP A 467 7.26 -7.20 -18.14
N ARG A 468 7.34 -6.52 -16.98
CA ARG A 468 6.18 -6.24 -16.12
C ARG A 468 5.20 -5.24 -16.74
N VAL A 469 5.69 -4.25 -17.49
CA VAL A 469 4.86 -3.27 -18.21
C VAL A 469 4.18 -3.92 -19.42
N LEU A 470 4.91 -4.75 -20.18
CA LEU A 470 4.45 -5.34 -21.45
C LEU A 470 3.54 -6.57 -21.30
N ARG A 471 3.58 -7.29 -20.18
CA ARG A 471 2.64 -8.41 -19.97
C ARG A 471 1.26 -7.87 -19.59
N PRO A 472 0.22 -8.02 -20.43
CA PRO A 472 -1.11 -8.21 -19.87
C PRO A 472 -1.02 -9.46 -18.98
N ILE A 473 -1.43 -9.37 -17.72
CA ILE A 473 -1.59 -10.57 -16.90
C ILE A 473 -2.78 -11.34 -17.49
N HIS A 474 -2.52 -12.12 -18.55
CA HIS A 474 -3.44 -13.08 -19.12
C HIS A 474 -3.32 -14.36 -18.30
N THR A 475 -4.43 -14.70 -17.64
CA THR A 475 -4.96 -16.07 -17.45
C THR A 475 -3.91 -17.19 -17.44
N ALA A 476 -3.33 -17.47 -16.28
CA ALA A 476 -2.77 -18.81 -16.04
C ALA A 476 -3.96 -19.77 -15.86
N GLY A 477 -4.24 -20.54 -16.90
CA GLY A 477 -5.31 -21.53 -16.94
C GLY A 477 -5.08 -22.68 -15.96
N VAL A 478 -6.18 -23.08 -15.32
CA VAL A 478 -6.68 -24.44 -15.21
C VAL A 478 -5.65 -25.55 -15.46
N ARG A 479 -5.23 -26.20 -14.38
CA ARG A 479 -5.35 -27.66 -14.24
C ARG A 479 -5.87 -27.99 -12.86
#